data_AF-A0A800UFX0-F1
#
_entry.id   AF-A0A800UFX0-F1
#
_cell.length_a   1.000
_cell.length_b   1.000
_cell.length_c   1.000
_cell.angle_alpha   90.00
_cell.angle_beta   90.00
_cell.angle_gamma   90.00
#
_symmetry.space_group_name_H-M   'P 1'
#
loop_
_entity.id
_entity.type
_entity.pdbx_description
1 polymer ?
#
loop_
_entity_poly.entity_id
_entity_poly.type
_entity_poly.pdbx_seq_one_letter_code
_entity_poly.pdbx_strand_id
1 'polypeptide(L)' 'MVKTTVILKDEIHEILVERFGRRKISETINKILEKNLFRTKKSMFGIDPWLTTEGLRDEEEHEGL' A
#
# COMPACT_ATOMS: atom_id res chain seq x y z
N MET A 1 6.49 18.60 -5.24
CA MET A 1 7.14 17.79 -4.20
C MET A 1 6.73 18.34 -2.85
N VAL A 2 6.03 17.56 -2.02
CA VAL A 2 5.61 18.00 -0.68
C VAL A 2 6.73 17.65 0.29
N LYS A 3 7.14 18.61 1.12
CA LYS A 3 8.10 18.36 2.21
C LYS A 3 7.31 17.93 3.44
N THR A 4 7.69 16.79 4.01
CA THR A 4 7.07 16.25 5.21
C THR A 4 8.15 16.01 6.25
N THR A 5 7.90 16.44 7.48
CA THR A 5 8.76 16.14 8.62
C THR A 5 8.17 14.96 9.37
N VAL A 6 8.98 13.94 9.61
CA VAL A 6 8.60 12.75 10.39
C VAL A 6 9.58 12.60 11.55
N ILE A 7 9.07 12.22 12.71
CA ILE A 7 9.88 11.91 13.88
C ILE A 7 10.13 10.40 13.88
N LEU A 8 11.40 10.00 13.90
CA LEU A 8 11.82 8.62 14.00
C LEU A 8 12.47 8.39 15.35
N LYS A 9 12.36 7.17 15.88
CA LYS A 9 13.22 6.73 16.98
C LYS A 9 14.66 6.68 16.49
N ASP A 10 15.61 7.09 17.32
CA ASP A 10 17.03 7.17 16.96
C ASP A 10 17.58 5.82 16.46
N GLU A 11 17.24 4.73 17.15
CA GLU A 11 17.62 3.36 16.76
C GLU A 11 17.16 3.02 15.33
N ILE A 12 15.95 3.43 14.95
CA ILE A 12 15.41 3.18 13.60
C ILE A 12 16.16 4.02 12.58
N HIS A 13 16.44 5.28 12.90
CA HIS A 13 17.21 6.16 12.02
C HIS A 13 18.62 5.61 11.79
N GLU A 14 19.31 5.15 12.83
CA GLU A 14 20.63 4.53 12.73
C GLU A 14 20.63 3.29 11.82
N ILE A 15 19.69 2.38 12.03
CA ILE A 15 19.55 1.17 11.18
C ILE A 15 19.28 1.56 9.72
N LEU A 16 18.46 2.57 9.47
CA LEU A 16 18.17 3.04 8.12
C LEU A 16 19.41 3.66 7.46
N VAL A 17 20.18 4.45 8.22
CA VAL A 17 21.44 5.05 7.76
C VAL A 17 22.46 3.97 7.43
N GLU A 18 22.63 2.97 8.30
CA GLU A 18 23.59 1.89 8.12
C GLU A 18 23.27 1.05 6.89
N ARG A 19 21.99 0.67 6.72
CA ARG A 19 21.57 -0.22 5.63
C ARG A 19 21.45 0.46 4.27
N PHE A 20 20.99 1.71 4.23
CA PHE A 20 20.61 2.38 2.97
C PHE A 20 21.42 3.65 2.68
N GLY A 21 22.22 4.12 3.63
CA GLY A 21 23.02 5.33 3.51
C GLY A 21 22.22 6.62 3.68
N ARG A 22 22.89 7.69 4.14
CA ARG A 22 22.24 8.98 4.48
C ARG A 22 21.53 9.65 3.30
N ARG A 23 22.03 9.50 2.08
CA ARG A 23 21.51 10.21 0.90
C ARG A 23 20.15 9.69 0.43
N LYS A 24 19.76 8.46 0.78
CA LYS A 24 18.55 7.79 0.24
C LYS A 24 17.45 7.59 1.28
N ILE A 25 17.59 8.15 2.49
CA ILE A 25 16.63 7.93 3.59
C ILE A 25 15.20 8.30 3.21
N SER A 26 14.99 9.49 2.62
CA SER A 26 13.66 9.95 2.23
C SER A 26 13.00 9.01 1.21
N GLU A 27 13.76 8.56 0.20
CA GLU A 27 13.29 7.60 -0.80
C GLU A 27 12.93 6.25 -0.16
N THR A 28 13.76 5.77 0.76
CA THR A 28 13.53 4.52 1.50
C THR A 28 12.29 4.60 2.37
N ILE A 29 12.11 5.68 3.14
CA ILE A 29 10.93 5.88 3.98
C ILE A 29 9.67 5.88 3.12
N ASN A 30 9.67 6.62 2.01
CA ASN A 30 8.52 6.68 1.12
C ASN A 30 8.18 5.30 0.53
N LYS A 31 9.16 4.53 0.07
CA LYS A 31 8.94 3.16 -0.43
C LYS A 31 8.39 2.22 0.65
N ILE A 32 8.87 2.32 1.88
CA ILE A 32 8.38 1.52 3.01
C ILE A 32 6.93 1.90 3.32
N LEU A 33 6.63 3.19 3.43
CA LEU A 33 5.27 3.67 3.68
C LEU A 33 4.33 3.27 2.56
N GLU A 34 4.76 3.41 1.30
CA GLU A 34 3.98 3.00 0.15
C GLU A 34 3.65 1.50 0.18
N LYS A 35 4.67 0.67 0.44
CA LYS A 35 4.49 -0.78 0.54
C LYS A 35 3.58 -1.20 1.70
N ASN A 36 3.54 -0.46 2.81
CA ASN A 36 2.76 -0.87 3.99
C ASN A 36 1.37 -0.23 4.05
N LEU A 37 1.22 1.01 3.60
CA LEU A 37 -0.05 1.74 3.61
C LEU A 37 -0.86 1.49 2.34
N PHE A 38 -0.20 1.37 1.19
CA PHE A 38 -0.85 1.24 -0.12
C PHE A 38 -0.63 -0.12 -0.78
N ARG A 39 -0.01 -1.10 -0.10
CA ARG A 39 -0.26 -2.50 -0.50
C ARG A 39 -1.75 -2.70 -0.35
N THR A 40 -2.42 -2.85 -1.50
CA THR A 40 -3.68 -3.55 -1.57
C THR A 40 -3.50 -4.82 -0.76
N LYS A 41 -4.22 -4.93 0.37
CA LYS A 41 -4.54 -6.25 0.91
C LYS A 41 -4.98 -7.02 -0.31
N LYS A 42 -4.29 -8.11 -0.66
CA LYS A 42 -4.71 -8.99 -1.76
C LYS A 42 -6.22 -9.09 -1.63
N SER A 43 -6.93 -8.58 -2.63
CA SER A 43 -8.36 -8.77 -2.73
C SER A 43 -8.61 -10.24 -2.40
N MET A 44 -9.51 -10.52 -1.46
CA MET A 44 -9.87 -11.91 -1.19
C MET A 44 -10.52 -12.54 -2.43
N PHE A 45 -11.00 -11.73 -3.37
CA PHE A 45 -11.40 -12.15 -4.71
C PHE A 45 -10.18 -12.43 -5.59
N GLY A 46 -10.14 -13.62 -6.17
CA GLY A 46 -9.07 -14.11 -7.03
C GLY A 46 -7.95 -14.88 -6.33
N ILE A 47 -8.12 -15.31 -5.07
CA ILE A 47 -7.15 -16.19 -4.39
C ILE A 47 -7.25 -17.64 -4.90
N ASP A 48 -8.45 -18.07 -5.30
CA ASP A 48 -8.73 -19.33 -6.01
C ASP A 48 -9.33 -19.01 -7.40
N PRO A 49 -9.01 -19.78 -8.48
CA PRO A 49 -9.51 -19.50 -9.83
C PRO A 49 -11.04 -19.46 -9.97
N TRP A 50 -11.77 -20.12 -9.06
CA TRP A 50 -13.23 -20.07 -8.99
C TRP A 50 -13.74 -18.73 -8.46
N LEU A 51 -13.00 -18.10 -7.54
CA LEU A 51 -13.48 -16.95 -6.76
C LEU A 51 -13.26 -15.63 -7.53
N THR A 52 -13.84 -15.55 -8.71
CA THR A 52 -13.85 -14.35 -9.55
C THR A 52 -14.98 -13.41 -9.13
N THR A 53 -14.87 -12.14 -9.47
CA THR A 53 -15.96 -11.17 -9.29
C THR A 53 -17.00 -11.24 -10.42
N GLU A 54 -16.86 -12.21 -11.33
CA GLU A 54 -17.82 -12.45 -12.42
C GLU A 54 -19.11 -13.01 -11.80
N GLY A 55 -20.12 -12.16 -11.64
CA GLY A 55 -21.41 -12.51 -11.03
C GLY A 55 -21.76 -11.71 -9.77
N LEU A 56 -20.85 -10.87 -9.27
CA LEU A 56 -21.14 -9.87 -8.22
C LEU A 56 -21.64 -8.54 -8.79
N ARG A 57 -22.05 -8.51 -10.06
CA ARG A 57 -22.80 -7.36 -10.56
C ARG A 57 -24.14 -7.39 -9.86
N ASP A 58 -24.46 -6.33 -9.13
CA ASP A 58 -25.82 -6.10 -8.67
C ASP A 58 -26.75 -6.27 -9.88
N GLU A 59 -27.75 -7.15 -9.77
CA GLU A 59 -28.80 -7.23 -10.77
C GLU A 59 -29.31 -5.81 -10.97
N GLU A 60 -29.23 -5.30 -12.21
CA GLU A 60 -29.77 -3.98 -12.53
C GLU A 60 -31.19 -3.93 -11.96
N GLU A 61 -31.42 -2.99 -11.04
CA GLU A 61 -32.76 -2.68 -10.56
C GLU A 61 -33.65 -2.56 -11.80
N HIS A 62 -34.57 -3.51 -11.95
CA HIS A 62 -35.63 -3.45 -12.95
C HIS A 62 -36.53 -2.26 -12.58
N GLU A 63 -36.09 -1.04 -12.87
CA GLU A 63 -36.97 0.11 -13.00
C GLU A 63 -37.79 -0.12 -14.27
N GLY A 64 -38.99 -0.66 -14.05
CA GLY A 64 -39.90 -1.04 -15.11
C GLY A 64 -40.32 0.15 -15.99
N LEU A 65 -40.36 -0.11 -17.29
CA LEU A 65 -41.22 0.53 -18.28
C LEU A 65 -41.59 -0.49 -19.36
#